data_AF-A0A2E3MS42-F1
#
_entry.id   AF-A0A2E3MS42-F1
#
_cell.length_a   1.000
_cell.length_b   1.000
_cell.length_c   1.000
_cell.angle_alpha   90.00
_cell.angle_beta   90.00
_cell.angle_gamma   90.00
#
_symmetry.space_group_name_H-M   'P 1'
#
loop_
_entity.id
_entity.type
_entity.pdbx_description
1 polymer ?
#
loop_
_entity_poly.entity_id
_entity_poly.type
_entity_poly.pdbx_seq_one_letter_code
_entity_poly.pdbx_strand_id
1 'polypeptide(L)'
;MRRATAILLTGLMGLCSCSAGASAGPLKVYILAGQSNMQGHAHTRTLEHIAMDPRTAPLLQAMCTEDGTPRVFDNIWISSLGSAAEVKQGKLTAGYGAAGRGPKIGPELTFGIYMQKLIEQPILIIKTAWGGKSLHTDFRPPSAGPYQFNAQQLKRFKERGQDLTQIKKQRAQATGHYYRLMIEYIRAVLKDIQQVYPGYDGAQGYELAGLVWFQGWNDMVDRGTYPNRGRPGGYAQYTEVLAHFIRDVRKDLVAPSMPFVIGVMGVGGPIDQYGPAEQRYKGIHGGFRQAMAAPASMPEFKGNVTAVFTENYWDPELKKLAAKWEQVRAQRRKLNRDKSLTQAQRKTALDQFTAEKITIRELEIYRAGTSNAAYHYLGSAKIMAQIGKAFAEALAATSKTVNQ
;
A
#
# COMPACT_ATOMS: atom_id res chain seq x y z
N MET A 1 -55.85 -32.15 -57.11
CA MET A 1 -56.17 -31.82 -55.70
C MET A 1 -55.79 -32.98 -54.81
N ARG A 2 -54.59 -32.96 -54.21
CA ARG A 2 -54.18 -33.92 -53.17
C ARG A 2 -53.60 -33.13 -52.00
N ARG A 3 -54.14 -33.42 -50.82
CA ARG A 3 -53.96 -32.67 -49.57
C ARG A 3 -52.53 -32.84 -49.04
N ALA A 4 -51.96 -31.72 -48.58
CA ALA A 4 -50.66 -31.64 -47.93
C ALA A 4 -50.75 -32.12 -46.47
N THR A 5 -49.82 -32.99 -46.08
CA THR A 5 -49.55 -33.34 -44.68
C THR A 5 -48.23 -32.69 -44.32
N ALA A 6 -48.25 -31.67 -43.47
CA ALA A 6 -47.04 -31.03 -42.94
C ALA A 6 -46.58 -31.80 -41.70
N ILE A 7 -45.40 -32.41 -41.77
CA ILE A 7 -44.71 -32.98 -40.61
C ILE A 7 -43.75 -31.89 -40.11
N LEU A 8 -43.96 -31.41 -38.89
CA LEU A 8 -43.05 -30.51 -38.19
C LEU A 8 -41.92 -31.35 -37.58
N LEU A 9 -40.70 -31.24 -38.11
CA LEU A 9 -39.48 -31.69 -37.43
C LEU A 9 -38.93 -30.53 -36.59
N THR A 10 -39.06 -30.62 -35.27
CA THR A 10 -38.33 -29.79 -34.31
C THR A 10 -36.89 -30.25 -34.22
N GLY A 11 -35.98 -29.52 -34.87
CA GLY A 11 -34.53 -29.71 -34.72
C GLY A 11 -34.05 -29.14 -33.39
N LEU A 12 -33.52 -30.00 -32.53
CA LEU A 12 -32.84 -29.62 -31.30
C LEU A 12 -31.43 -29.13 -31.65
N MET A 13 -31.25 -27.81 -31.79
CA MET A 13 -29.92 -27.20 -31.95
C MET A 13 -29.22 -27.21 -30.59
N GLY A 14 -28.26 -28.12 -30.42
CA GLY A 14 -27.34 -28.11 -29.30
C GLY A 14 -26.48 -26.85 -29.36
N LEU A 15 -26.73 -25.90 -28.47
CA LEU A 15 -25.84 -24.78 -28.21
C LEU A 15 -24.60 -25.33 -27.49
N CYS A 16 -23.58 -25.69 -28.28
CA CYS A 16 -22.22 -25.76 -27.79
C CYS A 16 -21.79 -24.35 -27.37
N SER A 17 -21.95 -24.05 -26.09
CA SER A 17 -21.30 -22.91 -25.46
C SER A 17 -19.80 -23.13 -25.52
N CYS A 18 -19.15 -22.63 -26.58
CA CYS A 18 -17.71 -22.45 -26.61
C CYS A 18 -17.37 -21.41 -25.54
N SER A 19 -17.01 -21.88 -24.35
CA SER A 19 -16.28 -21.09 -23.37
C SER A 19 -15.07 -20.52 -24.09
N ALA A 20 -15.06 -19.20 -24.34
CA ALA A 20 -13.89 -18.52 -24.85
C ALA A 20 -12.75 -18.73 -23.84
N GLY A 21 -11.89 -19.70 -24.11
CA GLY A 21 -10.69 -19.96 -23.32
C GLY A 21 -9.82 -18.72 -23.38
N ALA A 22 -9.72 -17.99 -22.27
CA ALA A 22 -8.73 -16.95 -22.10
C ALA A 22 -7.37 -17.54 -22.46
N SER A 23 -6.62 -16.85 -23.33
CA SER A 23 -5.30 -17.25 -23.83
C SER A 23 -4.45 -17.88 -22.72
N ALA A 24 -4.04 -19.13 -22.94
CA ALA A 24 -3.38 -20.03 -21.99
C ALA A 24 -1.91 -19.64 -21.67
N GLY A 25 -1.71 -18.42 -21.17
CA GLY A 25 -0.45 -17.98 -20.58
C GLY A 25 -0.36 -18.39 -19.10
N PRO A 26 0.86 -18.42 -18.52
CA PRO A 26 1.04 -18.69 -17.11
C PRO A 26 0.31 -17.64 -16.24
N LEU A 27 -0.20 -18.06 -15.08
CA LEU A 27 -0.84 -17.16 -14.12
C LEU A 27 0.15 -16.07 -13.70
N LYS A 28 -0.25 -14.79 -13.85
CA LYS A 28 0.59 -13.67 -13.43
C LYS A 28 0.46 -13.46 -11.93
N VAL A 29 1.57 -13.60 -11.22
CA VAL A 29 1.65 -13.44 -9.76
C VAL A 29 2.37 -12.14 -9.42
N TYR A 30 1.73 -11.30 -8.61
CA TYR A 30 2.27 -10.02 -8.17
C TYR A 30 2.45 -10.01 -6.66
N ILE A 31 3.61 -9.53 -6.21
CA ILE A 31 3.92 -9.42 -4.79
C ILE A 31 3.70 -7.97 -4.34
N LEU A 32 2.90 -7.77 -3.30
CA LEU A 32 2.71 -6.48 -2.65
C LEU A 32 3.29 -6.53 -1.24
N ALA A 33 4.45 -5.91 -1.02
CA ALA A 33 5.19 -6.00 0.23
C ALA A 33 5.41 -4.63 0.87
N GLY A 34 5.42 -4.57 2.21
CA GLY A 34 5.78 -3.35 2.92
C GLY A 34 5.26 -3.26 4.35
N GLN A 35 4.96 -2.04 4.79
CA GLN A 35 4.43 -1.77 6.14
C GLN A 35 2.95 -1.36 6.12
N SER A 36 2.50 -0.60 7.12
CA SER A 36 1.11 -0.17 7.29
C SER A 36 0.47 0.53 6.09
N ASN A 37 1.24 1.27 5.28
CA ASN A 37 0.71 1.89 4.07
C ASN A 37 0.43 0.86 2.95
N MET A 38 1.20 -0.24 2.90
CA MET A 38 0.88 -1.40 2.07
C MET A 38 -0.25 -2.24 2.68
N GLN A 39 -0.31 -2.37 4.02
CA GLN A 39 -1.45 -3.05 4.67
C GLN A 39 -2.76 -2.40 4.24
N GLY A 40 -2.83 -1.07 4.30
CA GLY A 40 -3.98 -0.30 3.87
C GLY A 40 -4.85 0.15 5.04
N HIS A 41 -4.87 1.45 5.30
CA HIS A 41 -5.62 2.05 6.41
C HIS A 41 -6.77 2.95 5.96
N ALA A 42 -7.11 2.95 4.67
CA ALA A 42 -8.27 3.66 4.16
C ALA A 42 -9.54 2.85 4.46
N HIS A 43 -10.39 3.37 5.34
CA HIS A 43 -11.64 2.71 5.69
C HIS A 43 -12.63 2.82 4.51
N THR A 44 -13.44 1.79 4.24
CA THR A 44 -14.37 1.81 3.08
C THR A 44 -15.36 2.95 3.11
N ARG A 45 -15.75 3.43 4.30
CA ARG A 45 -16.53 4.68 4.45
C ARG A 45 -15.93 5.91 3.76
N THR A 46 -14.64 5.90 3.40
CA THR A 46 -13.99 7.01 2.68
C THR A 46 -14.00 6.86 1.16
N LEU A 47 -14.67 5.82 0.64
CA LEU A 47 -14.87 5.60 -0.79
C LEU A 47 -15.70 6.72 -1.43
N GLU A 48 -16.69 7.26 -0.73
CA GLU A 48 -17.54 8.34 -1.26
C GLU A 48 -16.72 9.58 -1.68
N HIS A 49 -15.66 9.90 -0.94
CA HIS A 49 -14.76 11.02 -1.26
C HIS A 49 -14.08 10.88 -2.62
N ILE A 50 -13.97 9.66 -3.16
CA ILE A 50 -13.44 9.41 -4.51
C ILE A 50 -14.34 10.08 -5.57
N ALA A 51 -15.66 10.03 -5.41
CA ALA A 51 -16.61 10.60 -6.36
C ALA A 51 -16.81 12.12 -6.22
N MET A 52 -16.34 12.71 -5.12
CA MET A 52 -16.41 14.17 -4.91
C MET A 52 -15.47 14.95 -5.84
N ASP A 53 -14.59 14.27 -6.56
CA ASP A 53 -13.71 14.85 -7.58
C ASP A 53 -13.92 14.11 -8.92
N PRO A 54 -14.38 14.80 -9.98
CA PRO A 54 -14.64 14.17 -11.28
C PRO A 54 -13.44 13.41 -11.86
N ARG A 55 -12.22 13.81 -11.53
CA ARG A 55 -10.99 13.14 -12.01
C ARG A 55 -10.78 11.76 -11.38
N THR A 56 -11.28 11.57 -10.16
CA THR A 56 -11.16 10.30 -9.44
C THR A 56 -12.44 9.49 -9.44
N ALA A 57 -13.59 10.06 -9.82
CA ALA A 57 -14.86 9.34 -9.90
C ALA A 57 -14.80 8.01 -10.71
N PRO A 58 -14.06 7.89 -11.83
CA PRO A 58 -13.90 6.61 -12.52
C PRO A 58 -13.23 5.52 -11.68
N LEU A 59 -12.40 5.87 -10.68
CA LEU A 59 -11.83 4.90 -9.75
C LEU A 59 -12.93 4.26 -8.90
N LEU A 60 -13.89 5.05 -8.41
CA LEU A 60 -14.98 4.51 -7.59
C LEU A 60 -15.86 3.57 -8.40
N GLN A 61 -16.20 3.95 -9.64
CA GLN A 61 -16.96 3.11 -10.58
C GLN A 61 -16.25 1.79 -10.89
N ALA A 62 -14.91 1.80 -10.92
CA ALA A 62 -14.14 0.58 -11.10
C ALA A 62 -14.17 -0.32 -9.84
N MET A 63 -14.35 0.25 -8.64
CA MET A 63 -14.29 -0.44 -7.35
C MET A 63 -15.65 -0.93 -6.86
N CYS A 64 -16.75 -0.27 -7.22
CA CYS A 64 -18.08 -0.53 -6.68
C CYS A 64 -19.08 -0.87 -7.79
N THR A 65 -20.13 -1.62 -7.44
CA THR A 65 -21.34 -1.83 -8.24
C THR A 65 -22.20 -0.56 -8.24
N GLU A 66 -23.25 -0.55 -9.07
CA GLU A 66 -24.16 0.60 -9.20
C GLU A 66 -24.87 0.95 -7.89
N ASP A 67 -25.12 -0.03 -7.02
CA ASP A 67 -25.71 0.16 -5.68
C ASP A 67 -24.70 0.67 -4.63
N GLY A 68 -23.45 0.91 -5.02
CA GLY A 68 -22.39 1.41 -4.15
C GLY A 68 -21.68 0.35 -3.30
N THR A 69 -21.97 -0.94 -3.49
CA THR A 69 -21.26 -2.01 -2.78
C THR A 69 -19.91 -2.34 -3.44
N PRO A 70 -18.86 -2.73 -2.68
CA PRO A 70 -17.58 -3.11 -3.28
C PRO A 70 -17.72 -4.34 -4.18
N ARG A 71 -17.18 -4.25 -5.40
CA ARG A 71 -17.17 -5.37 -6.36
C ARG A 71 -16.33 -6.52 -5.85
N VAL A 72 -16.71 -7.74 -6.25
CA VAL A 72 -15.89 -8.94 -6.15
C VAL A 72 -15.39 -9.29 -7.56
N PHE A 73 -14.09 -9.52 -7.72
CA PHE A 73 -13.48 -9.73 -9.04
C PHE A 73 -13.17 -11.21 -9.26
N ASP A 74 -13.75 -11.79 -10.31
CA ASP A 74 -13.62 -13.24 -10.58
C ASP A 74 -12.22 -13.67 -11.00
N ASN A 75 -11.51 -12.79 -11.73
CA ASN A 75 -10.20 -13.07 -12.32
C ASN A 75 -9.05 -12.48 -11.49
N ILE A 76 -9.30 -12.05 -10.26
CA ILE A 76 -8.26 -11.49 -9.40
C ILE A 76 -8.35 -12.15 -8.04
N TRP A 77 -7.30 -12.90 -7.69
CA TRP A 77 -7.19 -13.59 -6.41
C TRP A 77 -6.14 -12.91 -5.55
N ILE A 78 -6.30 -12.99 -4.24
CA ILE A 78 -5.36 -12.41 -3.29
C ILE A 78 -5.15 -13.34 -2.10
N SER A 79 -3.90 -13.37 -1.61
CA SER A 79 -3.50 -13.99 -0.37
C SER A 79 -2.70 -12.99 0.47
N SER A 80 -3.22 -12.60 1.63
CA SER A 80 -2.72 -11.49 2.42
C SER A 80 -2.32 -11.91 3.83
N LEU A 81 -1.01 -11.89 4.10
CA LEU A 81 -0.41 -12.09 5.42
C LEU A 81 -0.06 -10.74 6.07
N GLY A 82 -0.30 -10.64 7.38
CA GLY A 82 0.14 -9.53 8.21
C GLY A 82 -0.82 -8.34 8.30
N SER A 83 -1.84 -8.26 7.43
CA SER A 83 -2.89 -7.22 7.52
C SER A 83 -3.93 -7.53 8.60
N ALA A 84 -4.05 -8.78 9.04
CA ALA A 84 -4.86 -9.24 10.16
C ALA A 84 -4.06 -10.26 10.99
N ALA A 85 -4.63 -10.73 12.11
CA ALA A 85 -4.03 -11.80 12.91
C ALA A 85 -3.90 -13.09 12.08
N GLU A 86 -5.00 -13.46 11.42
CA GLU A 86 -5.05 -14.57 10.48
C GLU A 86 -4.77 -14.12 9.05
N VAL A 87 -4.31 -15.07 8.24
CA VAL A 87 -4.20 -14.92 6.78
C VAL A 87 -5.59 -14.70 6.18
N LYS A 88 -5.70 -13.73 5.26
CA LYS A 88 -6.94 -13.50 4.48
C LYS A 88 -6.72 -13.83 3.02
N GLN A 89 -7.57 -14.68 2.44
CA GLN A 89 -7.46 -15.13 1.05
C GLN A 89 -8.81 -15.06 0.33
N GLY A 90 -8.80 -15.15 -1.00
CA GLY A 90 -9.99 -15.25 -1.84
C GLY A 90 -9.98 -14.31 -3.04
N LYS A 91 -11.14 -14.12 -3.66
CA LYS A 91 -11.34 -13.15 -4.74
C LYS A 91 -11.13 -11.73 -4.22
N LEU A 92 -10.48 -10.89 -5.01
CA LEU A 92 -10.25 -9.50 -4.64
C LEU A 92 -11.57 -8.76 -4.46
N THR A 93 -11.66 -8.03 -3.36
CA THR A 93 -12.72 -7.07 -3.04
C THR A 93 -12.19 -6.11 -1.95
N ALA A 94 -12.99 -5.18 -1.46
CA ALA A 94 -12.62 -4.38 -0.30
C ALA A 94 -12.55 -5.25 0.98
N GLY A 95 -11.65 -4.92 1.91
CA GLY A 95 -11.54 -5.63 3.20
C GLY A 95 -10.26 -6.44 3.41
N TYR A 96 -9.36 -6.45 2.43
CA TYR A 96 -7.98 -6.96 2.58
C TYR A 96 -7.04 -5.94 3.23
N GLY A 97 -7.52 -4.74 3.57
CA GLY A 97 -6.77 -3.74 4.32
C GLY A 97 -6.43 -4.17 5.76
N ALA A 98 -5.72 -3.32 6.49
CA ALA A 98 -5.40 -3.54 7.91
C ALA A 98 -6.67 -3.80 8.75
N ALA A 99 -6.62 -4.77 9.64
CA ALA A 99 -7.72 -5.18 10.50
C ALA A 99 -8.10 -4.16 11.59
N GLY A 100 -9.23 -4.42 12.26
CA GLY A 100 -9.79 -3.61 13.34
C GLY A 100 -10.54 -2.36 12.86
N ARG A 101 -11.50 -1.84 13.64
CA ARG A 101 -12.26 -0.62 13.31
C ARG A 101 -12.93 -0.62 11.92
N GLY A 102 -13.43 -1.77 11.48
CA GLY A 102 -14.16 -1.92 10.22
C GLY A 102 -13.31 -2.25 8.98
N PRO A 103 -13.94 -2.51 7.83
CA PRO A 103 -13.28 -2.89 6.59
C PRO A 103 -12.43 -1.75 6.03
N LYS A 104 -11.24 -2.12 5.53
CA LYS A 104 -10.29 -1.18 4.94
C LYS A 104 -9.75 -1.70 3.62
N ILE A 105 -9.16 -0.79 2.86
CA ILE A 105 -8.42 -1.07 1.64
C ILE A 105 -7.00 -0.52 1.78
N GLY A 106 -6.06 -1.20 1.15
CA GLY A 106 -4.75 -0.67 0.78
C GLY A 106 -4.67 -0.42 -0.72
N PRO A 107 -3.44 -0.31 -1.26
CA PRO A 107 -3.26 -0.14 -2.69
C PRO A 107 -3.64 -1.41 -3.45
N GLU A 108 -3.82 -2.57 -2.79
CA GLU A 108 -4.10 -3.84 -3.46
C GLU A 108 -5.35 -3.83 -4.32
N LEU A 109 -6.39 -3.11 -3.89
CA LEU A 109 -7.69 -3.17 -4.55
C LEU A 109 -7.59 -2.55 -5.95
N THR A 110 -7.16 -1.30 -6.04
CA THR A 110 -6.99 -0.63 -7.34
C THR A 110 -5.76 -1.13 -8.09
N PHE A 111 -4.72 -1.62 -7.42
CA PHE A 111 -3.63 -2.31 -8.09
C PHE A 111 -4.18 -3.50 -8.89
N GLY A 112 -4.93 -4.40 -8.24
CA GLY A 112 -5.47 -5.58 -8.90
C GLY A 112 -6.42 -5.22 -10.05
N ILE A 113 -7.35 -4.29 -9.81
CA ILE A 113 -8.31 -3.84 -10.83
C ILE A 113 -7.61 -3.31 -12.08
N TYR A 114 -6.63 -2.41 -11.91
CA TYR A 114 -5.97 -1.77 -13.05
C TYR A 114 -4.92 -2.68 -13.68
N MET A 115 -4.24 -3.53 -12.90
CA MET A 115 -3.31 -4.51 -13.46
C MET A 115 -4.05 -5.51 -14.35
N GLN A 116 -5.18 -6.06 -13.88
CA GLN A 116 -5.97 -7.00 -14.67
C GLN A 116 -6.52 -6.37 -15.96
N LYS A 117 -6.90 -5.08 -15.93
CA LYS A 117 -7.28 -4.33 -17.14
C LYS A 117 -6.12 -4.13 -18.13
N LEU A 118 -4.90 -3.96 -17.62
CA LEU A 118 -3.72 -3.68 -18.45
C LEU A 118 -3.17 -4.94 -19.15
N ILE A 119 -3.35 -6.11 -18.55
CA ILE A 119 -2.78 -7.37 -19.04
C ILE A 119 -3.82 -8.36 -19.57
N GLU A 120 -5.11 -8.11 -19.30
CA GLU A 120 -6.26 -8.90 -19.75
C GLU A 120 -6.18 -10.39 -19.42
N GLN A 121 -5.54 -10.73 -18.29
CA GLN A 121 -5.33 -12.10 -17.81
C GLN A 121 -5.72 -12.24 -16.34
N PRO A 122 -6.06 -13.45 -15.86
CA PRO A 122 -6.18 -13.72 -14.43
C PRO A 122 -4.90 -13.41 -13.68
N ILE A 123 -5.02 -12.89 -12.46
CA ILE A 123 -3.85 -12.58 -11.62
C ILE A 123 -4.02 -13.11 -10.19
N LEU A 124 -2.88 -13.38 -9.55
CA LEU A 124 -2.78 -13.63 -8.12
C LEU A 124 -1.93 -12.56 -7.46
N ILE A 125 -2.45 -11.96 -6.39
CA ILE A 125 -1.73 -11.03 -5.53
C ILE A 125 -1.29 -11.76 -4.26
N ILE A 126 0.01 -11.76 -3.98
CA ILE A 126 0.54 -12.19 -2.68
C ILE A 126 0.92 -10.93 -1.90
N LYS A 127 0.15 -10.60 -0.86
CA LYS A 127 0.38 -9.43 -0.02
C LYS A 127 1.03 -9.81 1.31
N THR A 128 2.20 -9.23 1.60
CA THR A 128 2.95 -9.44 2.84
C THR A 128 3.27 -8.09 3.47
N ALA A 129 2.44 -7.64 4.41
CA ALA A 129 2.55 -6.30 4.96
C ALA A 129 2.31 -6.23 6.46
N TRP A 130 3.19 -5.55 7.19
CA TRP A 130 3.11 -5.43 8.65
C TRP A 130 3.37 -4.00 9.13
N GLY A 131 2.44 -3.46 9.92
CA GLY A 131 2.61 -2.15 10.54
C GLY A 131 3.83 -2.10 11.48
N GLY A 132 4.48 -0.94 11.55
CA GLY A 132 5.58 -0.72 12.49
C GLY A 132 6.92 -1.35 12.10
N LYS A 133 7.06 -1.89 10.88
CA LYS A 133 8.29 -2.55 10.41
C LYS A 133 9.18 -1.64 9.57
N SER A 134 10.48 -1.84 9.69
CA SER A 134 11.53 -1.07 9.00
C SER A 134 12.34 -1.93 8.03
N LEU A 135 12.95 -1.27 7.05
CA LEU A 135 13.94 -1.89 6.17
C LEU A 135 15.28 -2.09 6.90
N HIS A 136 15.69 -1.13 7.75
CA HIS A 136 16.96 -1.22 8.45
C HIS A 136 17.07 -2.44 9.38
N THR A 137 15.97 -2.96 9.92
CA THR A 137 15.96 -4.16 10.80
C THR A 137 15.02 -5.24 10.32
N ASP A 138 13.71 -5.00 10.29
CA ASP A 138 12.73 -6.08 10.17
C ASP A 138 12.80 -6.80 8.81
N PHE A 139 12.88 -6.01 7.74
CA PHE A 139 13.01 -6.48 6.36
C PHE A 139 14.46 -6.46 5.86
N ARG A 140 15.45 -6.34 6.76
CA ARG A 140 16.85 -6.29 6.36
C ARG A 140 17.22 -7.58 5.60
N PRO A 141 17.63 -7.48 4.34
CA PRO A 141 17.98 -8.64 3.52
C PRO A 141 19.33 -9.25 3.96
N PRO A 142 19.53 -10.57 3.83
CA PRO A 142 20.77 -11.24 4.22
C PRO A 142 22.05 -10.60 3.68
N SER A 143 22.08 -10.21 2.40
CA SER A 143 23.29 -9.65 1.76
C SER A 143 23.66 -8.25 2.24
N ALA A 144 22.76 -7.54 2.94
CA ALA A 144 23.10 -6.30 3.64
C ALA A 144 23.84 -6.56 4.96
N GLY A 145 24.03 -7.82 5.38
CA GLY A 145 24.65 -8.18 6.65
C GLY A 145 23.78 -7.85 7.86
N PRO A 146 24.28 -8.04 9.10
CA PRO A 146 23.53 -7.73 10.31
C PRO A 146 23.32 -6.22 10.52
N TYR A 147 22.33 -5.84 11.33
CA TYR A 147 22.19 -4.45 11.76
C TYR A 147 23.38 -4.02 12.63
N GLN A 148 23.97 -2.87 12.31
CA GLN A 148 25.08 -2.29 13.06
C GLN A 148 24.63 -1.06 13.85
N PHE A 149 24.88 -1.05 15.16
CA PHE A 149 24.66 0.14 15.99
C PHE A 149 25.79 1.15 15.80
N ASN A 150 25.45 2.43 15.66
CA ASN A 150 26.46 3.48 15.67
C ASN A 150 26.90 3.86 17.09
N ALA A 151 28.04 4.54 17.18
CA ALA A 151 28.63 4.96 18.45
C ALA A 151 27.68 5.81 19.31
N GLN A 152 26.85 6.65 18.69
CA GLN A 152 25.88 7.48 19.41
C GLN A 152 24.76 6.64 20.04
N GLN A 153 24.26 5.61 19.35
CA GLN A 153 23.28 4.67 19.92
C GLN A 153 23.88 3.92 21.12
N LEU A 154 25.08 3.36 20.95
CA LEU A 154 25.76 2.63 22.02
C LEU A 154 26.02 3.51 23.24
N LYS A 155 26.46 4.75 23.04
CA LYS A 155 26.64 5.74 24.12
C LYS A 155 25.32 6.00 24.87
N ARG A 156 24.23 6.28 24.15
CA ARG A 156 22.91 6.54 24.76
C ARG A 156 22.37 5.36 25.55
N PHE A 157 22.58 4.13 25.08
CA PHE A 157 22.16 2.94 25.82
C PHE A 157 22.93 2.78 27.13
N LYS A 158 24.26 3.02 27.11
CA LYS A 158 25.10 3.03 28.32
C LYS A 158 24.65 4.10 29.32
N GLU A 159 24.43 5.33 28.86
CA GLU A 159 23.97 6.45 29.71
C GLU A 159 22.60 6.20 30.36
N ARG A 160 21.76 5.36 29.73
CA ARG A 160 20.46 4.93 30.27
C ARG A 160 20.55 3.67 31.15
N GLY A 161 21.75 3.17 31.43
CA GLY A 161 21.95 1.96 32.22
C GLY A 161 21.40 0.69 31.55
N GLN A 162 21.28 0.66 30.22
CA GLN A 162 20.72 -0.48 29.51
C GLN A 162 21.78 -1.55 29.22
N ASP A 163 21.41 -2.82 29.31
CA ASP A 163 22.29 -3.94 28.98
C ASP A 163 22.53 -4.02 27.46
N LEU A 164 23.76 -3.67 27.06
CA LEU A 164 24.18 -3.70 25.65
C LEU A 164 24.21 -5.11 25.08
N THR A 165 24.52 -6.12 25.88
CA THR A 165 24.56 -7.51 25.45
C THR A 165 23.14 -7.96 25.08
N GLN A 166 22.17 -7.67 25.95
CA GLN A 166 20.76 -7.96 25.68
C GLN A 166 20.24 -7.18 24.45
N ILE A 167 20.53 -5.88 24.35
CA ILE A 167 20.10 -5.05 23.20
C ILE A 167 20.66 -5.60 21.88
N LYS A 168 21.95 -5.95 21.85
CA LYS A 168 22.59 -6.52 20.65
C LYS A 168 21.97 -7.87 20.29
N LYS A 169 21.73 -8.74 21.27
CA LYS A 169 21.07 -10.04 21.06
C LYS A 169 19.66 -9.87 20.48
N GLN A 170 18.84 -9.02 21.07
CA GLN A 170 17.48 -8.75 20.60
C GLN A 170 17.48 -8.17 19.19
N ARG A 171 18.38 -7.24 18.88
CA ARG A 171 18.49 -6.66 17.54
C ARG A 171 18.93 -7.70 16.51
N ALA A 172 19.89 -8.55 16.84
CA ALA A 172 20.32 -9.63 15.96
C ALA A 172 19.15 -10.59 15.65
N GLN A 173 18.37 -10.98 16.67
CA GLN A 173 17.18 -11.83 16.49
C GLN A 173 16.11 -11.18 15.61
N ALA A 174 15.85 -9.88 15.80
CA ALA A 174 14.87 -9.15 14.99
C ALA A 174 15.33 -8.91 13.53
N THR A 175 16.63 -8.94 13.27
CA THR A 175 17.19 -8.59 11.96
C THR A 175 16.77 -9.60 10.89
N GLY A 176 16.09 -9.10 9.85
CA GLY A 176 15.60 -9.86 8.71
C GLY A 176 14.46 -10.84 9.04
N HIS A 177 13.86 -10.77 10.24
CA HIS A 177 12.80 -11.70 10.61
C HIS A 177 11.60 -11.59 9.67
N TYR A 178 11.15 -10.37 9.35
CA TYR A 178 10.03 -10.15 8.43
C TYR A 178 10.41 -10.35 6.97
N TYR A 179 11.69 -10.16 6.62
CA TYR A 179 12.20 -10.59 5.31
C TYR A 179 12.01 -12.10 5.11
N ARG A 180 12.45 -12.91 6.09
CA ARG A 180 12.32 -14.37 6.04
C ARG A 180 10.85 -14.81 5.99
N LEU A 181 10.01 -14.26 6.87
CA LEU A 181 8.56 -14.54 6.85
C LEU A 181 7.90 -14.20 5.50
N MET A 182 8.29 -13.08 4.87
CA MET A 182 7.80 -12.70 3.56
C MET A 182 8.18 -13.75 2.50
N ILE A 183 9.46 -14.11 2.40
CA ILE A 183 9.94 -15.09 1.41
C ILE A 183 9.32 -16.47 1.65
N GLU A 184 9.25 -16.92 2.90
CA GLU A 184 8.62 -18.19 3.30
C GLU A 184 7.15 -18.23 2.88
N TYR A 185 6.40 -17.15 3.16
CA TYR A 185 4.99 -17.08 2.81
C TYR A 185 4.75 -17.04 1.31
N ILE A 186 5.56 -16.28 0.56
CA ILE A 186 5.48 -16.25 -0.91
C ILE A 186 5.70 -17.67 -1.46
N ARG A 187 6.75 -18.36 -1.02
CA ARG A 187 7.03 -19.74 -1.45
C ARG A 187 5.90 -20.70 -1.06
N ALA A 188 5.30 -20.55 0.12
CA ALA A 188 4.18 -21.37 0.55
C ALA A 188 2.96 -21.22 -0.38
N VAL A 189 2.58 -19.99 -0.73
CA VAL A 189 1.46 -19.73 -1.65
C VAL A 189 1.78 -20.23 -3.06
N LEU A 190 3.00 -20.04 -3.56
CA LEU A 190 3.40 -20.50 -4.89
C LEU A 190 3.46 -22.04 -5.00
N LYS A 191 3.76 -22.73 -3.89
CA LYS A 191 3.76 -24.19 -3.83
C LYS A 191 2.36 -24.79 -3.93
N ASP A 192 1.35 -24.09 -3.41
CA ASP A 192 -0.04 -24.53 -3.39
C ASP A 192 -1.00 -23.37 -3.72
N ILE A 193 -0.97 -22.93 -4.98
CA ILE A 193 -1.81 -21.82 -5.46
C ILE A 193 -3.30 -22.18 -5.37
N GLN A 194 -3.66 -23.46 -5.49
CA GLN A 194 -5.06 -23.93 -5.45
C GLN A 194 -5.74 -23.64 -4.10
N GLN A 195 -4.97 -23.57 -3.00
CA GLN A 195 -5.50 -23.12 -1.71
C GLN A 195 -6.10 -21.71 -1.78
N VAL A 196 -5.49 -20.82 -2.57
CA VAL A 196 -5.92 -19.43 -2.73
C VAL A 196 -6.92 -19.29 -3.88
N TYR A 197 -6.61 -19.92 -5.02
CA TYR A 197 -7.39 -19.89 -6.26
C TYR A 197 -7.81 -21.34 -6.62
N PRO A 198 -8.94 -21.85 -6.10
CA PRO A 198 -9.35 -23.25 -6.27
C PRO A 198 -9.52 -23.71 -7.72
N GLY A 199 -9.84 -22.79 -8.64
CA GLY A 199 -9.98 -23.08 -10.07
C GLY A 199 -8.66 -23.02 -10.86
N TYR A 200 -7.52 -22.80 -10.21
CA TYR A 200 -6.22 -22.76 -10.88
C TYR A 200 -5.80 -24.15 -11.39
N ASP A 201 -5.55 -24.25 -12.68
CA ASP A 201 -4.89 -25.42 -13.29
C ASP A 201 -3.37 -25.32 -13.09
N GLY A 202 -2.80 -26.22 -12.30
CA GLY A 202 -1.37 -26.27 -12.03
C GLY A 202 -0.51 -26.49 -13.28
N ALA A 203 -1.05 -27.11 -14.34
CA ALA A 203 -0.33 -27.36 -15.58
C ALA A 203 -0.02 -26.07 -16.35
N GLN A 204 -0.78 -24.98 -16.13
CA GLN A 204 -0.54 -23.70 -16.80
C GLN A 204 0.72 -22.98 -16.28
N GLY A 205 1.21 -23.36 -15.09
CA GLY A 205 2.32 -22.68 -14.43
C GLY A 205 2.00 -21.24 -14.00
N TYR A 206 3.01 -20.57 -13.45
CA TYR A 206 2.91 -19.17 -13.04
C TYR A 206 4.17 -18.38 -13.39
N GLU A 207 4.03 -17.07 -13.45
CA GLU A 207 5.13 -16.12 -13.58
C GLU A 207 5.09 -15.13 -12.42
N LEU A 208 6.23 -14.93 -11.76
CA LEU A 208 6.43 -13.80 -10.85
C LEU A 208 6.58 -12.51 -11.67
N ALA A 209 5.44 -11.89 -11.96
CA ALA A 209 5.29 -10.80 -12.91
C ALA A 209 5.72 -9.44 -12.35
N GLY A 210 5.89 -9.33 -11.03
CA GLY A 210 6.52 -8.17 -10.42
C GLY A 210 6.28 -8.03 -8.92
N LEU A 211 7.03 -7.10 -8.32
CA LEU A 211 6.93 -6.76 -6.91
C LEU A 211 6.74 -5.25 -6.71
N VAL A 212 5.83 -4.88 -5.82
CA VAL A 212 5.66 -3.51 -5.34
C VAL A 212 6.09 -3.44 -3.88
N TRP A 213 7.09 -2.60 -3.59
CA TRP A 213 7.56 -2.30 -2.25
C TRP A 213 7.00 -0.96 -1.77
N PHE A 214 6.14 -0.97 -0.75
CA PHE A 214 5.59 0.25 -0.16
C PHE A 214 5.84 0.33 1.35
N GLN A 215 7.03 0.84 1.67
CA GLN A 215 7.52 1.01 3.03
C GLN A 215 8.31 2.31 3.15
N GLY A 216 8.53 2.79 4.38
CA GLY A 216 9.58 3.80 4.59
C GLY A 216 9.39 4.66 5.83
N TRP A 217 8.16 4.80 6.34
CA TRP A 217 7.89 5.70 7.48
C TRP A 217 8.79 5.43 8.68
N ASN A 218 8.97 4.15 9.05
CA ASN A 218 9.74 3.80 10.25
C ASN A 218 11.24 4.08 10.09
N ASP A 219 11.80 3.85 8.90
CA ASP A 219 13.17 4.26 8.59
C ASP A 219 13.29 5.79 8.60
N MET A 220 12.35 6.50 7.98
CA MET A 220 12.36 7.97 7.96
C MET A 220 12.38 8.54 9.40
N VAL A 221 11.54 8.01 10.30
CA VAL A 221 11.41 8.53 11.66
C VAL A 221 12.38 7.95 12.68
N ASP A 222 13.25 7.00 12.30
CA ASP A 222 14.29 6.47 13.20
C ASP A 222 15.50 7.43 13.29
N ARG A 223 15.66 8.12 14.43
CA ARG A 223 16.79 9.01 14.72
C ARG A 223 18.05 8.26 15.14
N GLY A 224 17.90 7.00 15.56
CA GLY A 224 18.99 6.16 16.03
C GLY A 224 19.80 5.66 14.85
N THR A 225 19.14 5.02 13.88
CA THR A 225 19.73 4.53 12.64
C THR A 225 20.16 5.67 11.73
N TYR A 226 19.34 6.74 11.62
CA TYR A 226 19.62 7.89 10.76
C TYR A 226 19.84 9.18 11.58
N PRO A 227 20.98 9.32 12.29
CA PRO A 227 21.23 10.47 13.16
C PRO A 227 21.42 11.79 12.38
N ASN A 228 21.89 11.69 11.13
CA ASN A 228 22.11 12.82 10.22
C ASN A 228 20.95 13.07 9.26
N ARG A 229 19.78 12.47 9.52
CA ARG A 229 18.60 12.64 8.67
C ARG A 229 18.25 14.11 8.46
N GLY A 230 17.79 14.43 7.26
CA GLY A 230 17.51 15.80 6.85
C GLY A 230 18.71 16.59 6.35
N ARG A 231 19.92 16.01 6.38
CA ARG A 231 21.11 16.50 5.68
C ARG A 231 21.37 15.67 4.42
N PRO A 232 22.11 16.19 3.42
CA PRO A 232 22.54 15.40 2.26
C PRO A 232 23.20 14.09 2.67
N GLY A 233 22.83 12.98 2.03
CA GLY A 233 23.33 11.64 2.37
C GLY A 233 22.84 11.05 3.69
N GLY A 234 21.99 11.75 4.46
CA GLY A 234 21.52 11.31 5.78
C GLY A 234 20.73 9.99 5.78
N TYR A 235 20.32 9.51 4.61
CA TYR A 235 19.62 8.24 4.39
C TYR A 235 20.35 7.30 3.41
N ALA A 236 21.64 7.50 3.13
CA ALA A 236 22.39 6.65 2.19
C ALA A 236 22.31 5.16 2.51
N GLN A 237 22.29 4.80 3.81
CA GLN A 237 22.11 3.42 4.25
C GLN A 237 20.76 2.83 3.82
N TYR A 238 19.68 3.63 3.73
CA TYR A 238 18.41 3.14 3.21
C TYR A 238 18.53 2.73 1.74
N THR A 239 19.16 3.57 0.92
CA THR A 239 19.44 3.28 -0.51
C THR A 239 20.22 1.98 -0.66
N GLU A 240 21.32 1.84 0.09
CA GLU A 240 22.17 0.65 0.05
C GLU A 240 21.38 -0.62 0.41
N VAL A 241 20.66 -0.60 1.54
CA VAL A 241 19.91 -1.76 2.02
C VAL A 241 18.74 -2.10 1.09
N LEU A 242 18.10 -1.10 0.47
CA LEU A 242 17.03 -1.34 -0.51
C LEU A 242 17.57 -1.99 -1.78
N ALA A 243 18.77 -1.62 -2.24
CA ALA A 243 19.42 -2.28 -3.37
C ALA A 243 19.72 -3.75 -3.05
N HIS A 244 20.24 -4.05 -1.85
CA HIS A 244 20.37 -5.44 -1.38
C HIS A 244 19.04 -6.18 -1.32
N PHE A 245 17.96 -5.51 -0.89
CA PHE A 245 16.65 -6.12 -0.77
C PHE A 245 16.11 -6.54 -2.14
N ILE A 246 16.24 -5.68 -3.15
CA ILE A 246 15.84 -6.00 -4.53
C ILE A 246 16.61 -7.21 -5.04
N ARG A 247 17.94 -7.26 -4.84
CA ARG A 247 18.78 -8.38 -5.28
C ARG A 247 18.40 -9.68 -4.58
N ASP A 248 18.25 -9.64 -3.26
CA ASP A 248 17.99 -10.84 -2.46
C ASP A 248 16.59 -11.40 -2.72
N VAL A 249 15.56 -10.55 -2.84
CA VAL A 249 14.21 -11.05 -3.17
C VAL A 249 14.20 -11.75 -4.53
N ARG A 250 14.87 -11.18 -5.53
CA ARG A 250 14.99 -11.80 -6.86
C ARG A 250 15.74 -13.12 -6.80
N LYS A 251 16.85 -13.17 -6.05
CA LYS A 251 17.63 -14.39 -5.85
C LYS A 251 16.80 -15.48 -5.16
N ASP A 252 16.18 -15.14 -4.04
CA ASP A 252 15.45 -16.10 -3.20
C ASP A 252 14.17 -16.61 -3.87
N LEU A 253 13.56 -15.81 -4.74
CA LEU A 253 12.41 -16.22 -5.53
C LEU A 253 12.78 -16.74 -6.93
N VAL A 254 14.07 -16.86 -7.25
CA VAL A 254 14.58 -17.35 -8.55
C VAL A 254 13.99 -16.55 -9.72
N ALA A 255 13.87 -15.24 -9.56
CA ALA A 255 13.26 -14.31 -10.50
C ALA A 255 14.20 -13.12 -10.80
N PRO A 256 15.36 -13.35 -11.46
CA PRO A 256 16.43 -12.35 -11.61
C PRO A 256 16.01 -11.09 -12.38
N SER A 257 15.03 -11.20 -13.28
CA SER A 257 14.50 -10.09 -14.08
C SER A 257 13.16 -9.56 -13.56
N MET A 258 12.66 -10.01 -12.40
CA MET A 258 11.34 -9.61 -11.90
C MET A 258 11.21 -8.08 -11.81
N PRO A 259 10.25 -7.46 -12.53
CA PRO A 259 9.98 -6.03 -12.45
C PRO A 259 9.71 -5.59 -11.02
N PHE A 260 10.24 -4.42 -10.64
CA PHE A 260 10.15 -3.94 -9.27
C PHE A 260 9.70 -2.47 -9.21
N VAL A 261 8.66 -2.19 -8.45
CA VAL A 261 8.20 -0.82 -8.16
C VAL A 261 8.53 -0.43 -6.72
N ILE A 262 9.19 0.71 -6.57
CA ILE A 262 9.42 1.36 -5.28
C ILE A 262 8.34 2.43 -5.09
N GLY A 263 7.42 2.22 -4.15
CA GLY A 263 6.50 3.25 -3.70
C GLY A 263 7.21 4.27 -2.82
N VAL A 264 7.67 5.37 -3.41
CA VAL A 264 8.35 6.46 -2.70
C VAL A 264 7.34 7.16 -1.79
N MET A 265 7.69 7.31 -0.51
CA MET A 265 6.78 7.81 0.53
C MET A 265 6.32 9.25 0.27
N GLY A 266 5.02 9.43 0.10
CA GLY A 266 4.38 10.69 -0.25
C GLY A 266 3.75 11.46 0.90
N VAL A 267 3.91 11.02 2.15
CA VAL A 267 3.25 11.64 3.32
C VAL A 267 3.55 13.14 3.38
N GLY A 268 2.50 13.94 3.55
CA GLY A 268 2.56 15.41 3.56
C GLY A 268 2.44 16.07 2.19
N GLY A 269 2.44 15.27 1.11
CA GLY A 269 2.31 15.76 -0.26
C GLY A 269 3.58 16.37 -0.84
N PRO A 270 3.46 17.08 -1.98
CA PRO A 270 4.59 17.72 -2.66
C PRO A 270 5.29 18.74 -1.76
N ILE A 271 6.62 18.71 -1.73
CA ILE A 271 7.45 19.52 -0.82
C ILE A 271 7.43 21.01 -1.17
N ASP A 272 7.30 21.33 -2.45
CA ASP A 272 7.09 22.67 -2.98
C ASP A 272 5.78 23.30 -2.48
N GLN A 273 4.81 22.49 -2.06
CA GLN A 273 3.53 22.91 -1.48
C GLN A 273 3.52 22.94 0.06
N TYR A 274 4.70 22.96 0.71
CA TYR A 274 4.79 22.99 2.17
C TYR A 274 4.54 24.37 2.73
N GLY A 275 3.59 24.46 3.66
CA GLY A 275 3.34 25.69 4.42
C GLY A 275 4.41 25.92 5.51
N PRO A 276 4.37 27.07 6.20
CA PRO A 276 5.37 27.42 7.23
C PRO A 276 5.57 26.34 8.30
N ALA A 277 4.50 25.69 8.76
CA ALA A 277 4.56 24.64 9.79
C ALA A 277 5.27 23.35 9.32
N GLU A 278 5.37 23.15 8.00
CA GLU A 278 5.90 21.92 7.40
C GLU A 278 7.35 22.08 6.95
N GLN A 279 7.88 23.31 6.88
CA GLN A 279 9.24 23.60 6.40
C GLN A 279 10.32 22.82 7.19
N ARG A 280 10.09 22.58 8.48
CA ARG A 280 10.98 21.74 9.32
C ARG A 280 11.13 20.29 8.84
N TYR A 281 10.21 19.79 8.02
CA TYR A 281 10.23 18.44 7.48
C TYR A 281 10.82 18.38 6.06
N LYS A 282 11.05 19.52 5.40
CA LYS A 282 11.51 19.59 4.01
C LYS A 282 12.77 18.74 3.77
N GLY A 283 13.81 18.94 4.58
CA GLY A 283 15.05 18.17 4.45
C GLY A 283 14.86 16.68 4.73
N ILE A 284 14.03 16.34 5.72
CA ILE A 284 13.77 14.94 6.12
C ILE A 284 13.01 14.21 5.01
N HIS A 285 11.88 14.77 4.56
CA HIS A 285 11.05 14.15 3.53
C HIS A 285 11.78 14.12 2.19
N GLY A 286 12.42 15.24 1.79
CA GLY A 286 13.17 15.32 0.53
C GLY A 286 14.33 14.34 0.47
N GLY A 287 15.19 14.35 1.49
CA GLY A 287 16.33 13.44 1.56
C GLY A 287 15.92 11.98 1.64
N PHE A 288 14.82 11.66 2.32
CA PHE A 288 14.32 10.29 2.38
C PHE A 288 13.73 9.82 1.04
N ARG A 289 12.91 10.63 0.38
CA ARG A 289 12.34 10.30 -0.93
C ARG A 289 13.43 10.10 -1.99
N GLN A 290 14.46 10.93 -1.98
CA GLN A 290 15.65 10.75 -2.83
C GLN A 290 16.34 9.42 -2.55
N ALA A 291 16.56 9.09 -1.27
CA ALA A 291 17.18 7.82 -0.90
C ALA A 291 16.34 6.60 -1.31
N MET A 292 15.01 6.69 -1.20
CA MET A 292 14.10 5.63 -1.67
C MET A 292 14.16 5.44 -3.19
N ALA A 293 14.21 6.53 -3.96
CA ALA A 293 14.19 6.48 -5.42
C ALA A 293 15.53 6.08 -6.04
N ALA A 294 16.64 6.36 -5.35
CA ALA A 294 18.00 6.17 -5.86
C ALA A 294 18.30 4.78 -6.45
N PRO A 295 17.83 3.64 -5.88
CA PRO A 295 18.07 2.33 -6.50
C PRO A 295 17.55 2.22 -7.94
N ALA A 296 16.43 2.85 -8.28
CA ALA A 296 15.89 2.80 -9.65
C ALA A 296 16.81 3.45 -10.70
N SER A 297 17.78 4.26 -10.27
CA SER A 297 18.77 4.90 -11.15
C SER A 297 20.10 4.15 -11.24
N MET A 298 20.28 3.05 -10.50
CA MET A 298 21.50 2.24 -10.56
C MET A 298 21.59 1.52 -11.92
N PRO A 299 22.78 1.39 -12.54
CA PRO A 299 22.93 0.80 -13.87
C PRO A 299 22.27 -0.57 -14.02
N GLU A 300 22.41 -1.45 -13.02
CA GLU A 300 21.84 -2.80 -13.01
C GLU A 300 20.32 -2.86 -12.87
N PHE A 301 19.69 -1.75 -12.49
CA PHE A 301 18.25 -1.64 -12.23
C PHE A 301 17.52 -0.78 -13.26
N LYS A 302 18.25 -0.11 -14.14
CA LYS A 302 17.69 0.75 -15.18
C LYS A 302 16.74 -0.05 -16.09
N GLY A 303 15.53 0.47 -16.30
CA GLY A 303 14.50 -0.16 -17.12
C GLY A 303 13.74 -1.31 -16.45
N ASN A 304 14.17 -1.76 -15.26
CA ASN A 304 13.60 -2.92 -14.58
C ASN A 304 13.16 -2.62 -13.12
N VAL A 305 13.63 -1.51 -12.55
CA VAL A 305 13.15 -0.95 -11.28
C VAL A 305 12.62 0.46 -11.52
N THR A 306 11.43 0.77 -11.03
CA THR A 306 10.79 2.09 -11.21
C THR A 306 10.33 2.67 -9.88
N ALA A 307 10.54 3.97 -9.69
CA ALA A 307 10.07 4.71 -8.52
C ALA A 307 8.74 5.40 -8.81
N VAL A 308 7.74 5.18 -7.95
CA VAL A 308 6.44 5.87 -7.98
C VAL A 308 6.38 6.85 -6.81
N PHE A 309 6.40 8.15 -7.13
CA PHE A 309 6.31 9.25 -6.18
C PHE A 309 4.88 9.44 -5.71
N THR A 310 4.55 8.85 -4.55
CA THR A 310 3.17 8.84 -4.05
C THR A 310 2.72 10.20 -3.50
N GLU A 311 3.61 11.19 -3.36
CA GLU A 311 3.23 12.55 -3.03
C GLU A 311 2.31 13.19 -4.07
N ASN A 312 2.40 12.74 -5.32
CA ASN A 312 1.62 13.26 -6.44
C ASN A 312 0.12 12.94 -6.31
N TYR A 313 -0.23 12.00 -5.43
CA TYR A 313 -1.62 11.59 -5.17
C TYR A 313 -2.16 12.16 -3.86
N TRP A 314 -1.39 13.02 -3.18
CA TRP A 314 -1.84 13.65 -1.94
C TRP A 314 -3.02 14.58 -2.22
N ASP A 315 -4.01 14.57 -1.33
CA ASP A 315 -5.20 15.41 -1.49
C ASP A 315 -4.96 16.78 -0.83
N PRO A 316 -4.81 17.88 -1.61
CA PRO A 316 -4.53 19.20 -1.06
C PRO A 316 -5.74 19.80 -0.31
N GLU A 317 -6.96 19.40 -0.65
CA GLU A 317 -8.16 19.83 0.05
C GLU A 317 -8.23 19.17 1.42
N LEU A 318 -8.07 17.84 1.50
CA LEU A 318 -8.01 17.14 2.78
C LEU A 318 -6.82 17.58 3.63
N LYS A 319 -5.69 17.97 3.02
CA LYS A 319 -4.57 18.58 3.74
C LYS A 319 -4.99 19.87 4.46
N LYS A 320 -5.66 20.79 3.75
CA LYS A 320 -6.16 22.05 4.34
C LYS A 320 -7.20 21.78 5.42
N LEU A 321 -8.14 20.88 5.16
CA LEU A 321 -9.19 20.50 6.11
C LEU A 321 -8.63 19.81 7.36
N ALA A 322 -7.61 18.95 7.21
CA ALA A 322 -6.93 18.34 8.34
C ALA A 322 -6.24 19.39 9.24
N ALA A 323 -5.66 20.43 8.65
CA ALA A 323 -5.07 21.54 9.41
C ALA A 323 -6.13 22.32 10.21
N LYS A 324 -7.29 22.62 9.59
CA LYS A 324 -8.43 23.21 10.30
C LYS A 324 -8.94 22.30 11.43
N TRP A 325 -9.07 21.00 11.16
CA TRP A 325 -9.52 20.02 12.14
C TRP A 325 -8.56 19.87 13.32
N GLU A 326 -7.24 20.03 13.13
CA GLU A 326 -6.29 20.06 14.24
C GLU A 326 -6.49 21.26 15.17
N GLN A 327 -6.96 22.41 14.64
CA GLN A 327 -7.35 23.55 15.49
C GLN A 327 -8.58 23.19 16.33
N VAL A 328 -9.60 22.56 15.74
CA VAL A 328 -10.78 22.06 16.46
C VAL A 328 -10.38 21.04 17.53
N ARG A 329 -9.46 20.12 17.22
CA ARG A 329 -8.91 19.16 18.20
C ARG A 329 -8.15 19.85 19.33
N ALA A 330 -7.39 20.89 19.03
CA ALA A 330 -6.69 21.68 20.04
C ALA A 330 -7.68 22.39 20.97
N GLN A 331 -8.73 23.00 20.41
CA GLN A 331 -9.79 23.62 21.20
C GLN A 331 -10.53 22.61 22.07
N ARG A 332 -10.88 21.44 21.53
CA ARG A 332 -11.46 20.33 22.32
C ARG A 332 -10.57 19.92 23.48
N ARG A 333 -9.25 19.80 23.27
CA ARG A 333 -8.29 19.50 24.36
C ARG A 333 -8.27 20.59 25.42
N LYS A 334 -8.35 21.87 25.03
CA LYS A 334 -8.45 23.01 25.96
C LYS A 334 -9.73 22.93 26.79
N LEU A 335 -10.89 22.79 26.14
CA LEU A 335 -12.20 22.70 26.79
C LEU A 335 -12.29 21.49 27.74
N ASN A 336 -11.72 20.34 27.38
CA ASN A 336 -11.71 19.15 28.24
C ASN A 336 -10.84 19.30 29.49
N ARG A 337 -9.86 20.21 29.50
CA ARG A 337 -9.04 20.50 30.68
C ARG A 337 -9.71 21.50 31.62
N ASP A 338 -10.71 22.23 31.13
CA ASP A 338 -11.45 23.20 31.93
C ASP A 338 -12.48 22.47 32.81
N LYS A 339 -12.16 22.39 34.10
CA LYS A 339 -13.01 21.73 35.10
C LYS A 339 -14.27 22.54 35.46
N SER A 340 -14.35 23.81 35.08
CA SER A 340 -15.52 24.66 35.34
C SER A 340 -16.69 24.39 34.39
N LEU A 341 -16.41 23.81 33.21
CA LEU A 341 -17.41 23.55 32.18
C LEU A 341 -18.05 22.17 32.33
N THR A 342 -19.37 22.12 32.24
CA THR A 342 -20.14 20.87 32.07
C THR A 342 -19.89 20.25 30.69
N GLN A 343 -20.23 18.97 30.53
CA GLN A 343 -20.14 18.29 29.23
C GLN A 343 -20.97 18.99 28.14
N ALA A 344 -22.17 19.47 28.47
CA ALA A 344 -23.05 20.18 27.54
C ALA A 344 -22.46 21.52 27.10
N GLN A 345 -21.86 22.28 28.04
CA GLN A 345 -21.17 23.53 27.74
C GLN A 345 -19.94 23.30 26.85
N ARG A 346 -19.13 22.27 27.15
CA ARG A 346 -17.97 21.89 26.32
C ARG A 346 -18.40 21.53 24.90
N LYS A 347 -19.49 20.77 24.75
CA LYS A 347 -20.04 20.41 23.43
C LYS A 347 -20.48 21.65 22.67
N THR A 348 -21.28 22.51 23.29
CA THR A 348 -21.81 23.74 22.67
C THR A 348 -20.68 24.66 22.21
N ALA A 349 -19.68 24.92 23.09
CA ALA A 349 -18.54 25.75 22.76
C ALA A 349 -17.67 25.15 21.63
N LEU A 350 -17.53 23.82 21.59
CA LEU A 350 -16.81 23.16 20.51
C LEU A 350 -17.57 23.20 19.18
N ASP A 351 -18.88 23.03 19.21
CA ASP A 351 -19.73 23.09 18.00
C ASP A 351 -19.70 24.49 17.40
N GLN A 352 -19.82 25.54 18.23
CA GLN A 352 -19.66 26.95 17.82
C GLN A 352 -18.28 27.19 17.19
N PHE A 353 -17.20 26.83 17.90
CA PHE A 353 -15.84 26.98 17.36
C PHE A 353 -15.62 26.19 16.07
N THR A 354 -16.25 25.01 15.93
CA THR A 354 -16.15 24.22 14.71
C THR A 354 -16.84 24.92 13.55
N ALA A 355 -18.04 25.45 13.75
CA ALA A 355 -18.79 26.19 12.75
C ALA A 355 -18.07 27.48 12.30
N GLU A 356 -17.33 28.15 13.20
CA GLU A 356 -16.49 29.30 12.86
C GLU A 356 -15.27 28.94 11.99
N LYS A 357 -14.75 27.71 12.12
CA LYS A 357 -13.51 27.27 11.45
C LYS A 357 -13.75 26.50 10.16
N ILE A 358 -14.83 25.74 10.09
CA ILE A 358 -15.08 24.73 9.07
C ILE A 358 -16.55 24.86 8.65
N THR A 359 -16.78 25.13 7.37
CA THR A 359 -18.15 25.15 6.84
C THR A 359 -18.79 23.76 6.88
N ILE A 360 -20.11 23.68 6.76
CA ILE A 360 -20.83 22.39 6.71
C ILE A 360 -20.27 21.51 5.58
N ARG A 361 -20.10 22.08 4.38
CA ARG A 361 -19.57 21.36 3.22
C ARG A 361 -18.13 20.87 3.45
N GLU A 362 -17.27 21.72 4.01
CA GLU A 362 -15.90 21.34 4.36
C GLU A 362 -15.85 20.19 5.38
N LEU A 363 -16.78 20.18 6.34
CA LEU A 363 -16.87 19.13 7.34
C LEU A 363 -17.37 17.80 6.74
N GLU A 364 -18.31 17.85 5.81
CA GLU A 364 -18.75 16.69 5.02
C GLU A 364 -17.56 16.07 4.27
N ILE A 365 -16.83 16.90 3.50
CA ILE A 365 -15.65 16.46 2.73
C ILE A 365 -14.61 15.85 3.67
N TYR A 366 -14.32 16.49 4.81
CA TYR A 366 -13.34 15.96 5.76
C TYR A 366 -13.75 14.61 6.35
N ARG A 367 -15.03 14.45 6.70
CA ARG A 367 -15.58 13.21 7.27
C ARG A 367 -15.63 12.08 6.24
N ALA A 368 -16.02 12.39 5.02
CA ALA A 368 -16.00 11.46 3.90
C ALA A 368 -14.56 11.12 3.49
N GLY A 369 -13.61 12.05 3.56
CA GLY A 369 -12.26 11.83 3.03
C GLY A 369 -11.25 11.24 4.01
N THR A 370 -11.54 11.22 5.32
CA THR A 370 -10.55 10.83 6.33
C THR A 370 -11.01 9.74 7.30
N SER A 371 -10.14 8.76 7.54
CA SER A 371 -10.36 7.70 8.54
C SER A 371 -9.15 7.40 9.41
N ASN A 372 -8.00 8.04 9.14
CA ASN A 372 -6.76 7.80 9.86
C ASN A 372 -5.87 9.06 9.90
N ALA A 373 -4.73 8.95 10.56
CA ALA A 373 -3.74 10.02 10.65
C ALA A 373 -2.97 10.20 9.33
N ALA A 374 -2.29 11.33 9.18
CA ALA A 374 -1.55 11.69 7.97
C ALA A 374 -0.44 10.69 7.59
N TYR A 375 0.21 10.04 8.56
CA TYR A 375 1.22 9.01 8.29
C TYR A 375 0.63 7.75 7.60
N HIS A 376 -0.70 7.63 7.57
CA HIS A 376 -1.47 6.64 6.82
C HIS A 376 -2.27 7.25 5.66
N TYR A 377 -1.73 8.29 5.02
CA TYR A 377 -2.42 9.01 3.92
C TYR A 377 -3.84 9.44 4.29
N LEU A 378 -4.01 9.91 5.54
CA LEU A 378 -5.28 10.35 6.13
C LEU A 378 -6.35 9.24 6.23
N GLY A 379 -6.01 7.98 5.90
CA GLY A 379 -7.01 6.93 5.67
C GLY A 379 -7.95 7.25 4.50
N SER A 380 -7.47 8.03 3.52
CA SER A 380 -8.29 8.43 2.37
C SER A 380 -8.26 7.35 1.29
N ALA A 381 -9.44 6.83 0.93
CA ALA A 381 -9.56 5.91 -0.18
C ALA A 381 -9.20 6.59 -1.51
N LYS A 382 -9.48 7.89 -1.68
CA LYS A 382 -9.08 8.66 -2.87
C LYS A 382 -7.58 8.71 -3.09
N ILE A 383 -6.80 8.92 -2.03
CA ILE A 383 -5.34 8.91 -2.13
C ILE A 383 -4.86 7.48 -2.42
N MET A 384 -5.35 6.50 -1.66
CA MET A 384 -4.88 5.11 -1.77
C MET A 384 -5.24 4.45 -3.10
N ALA A 385 -6.44 4.73 -3.63
CA ALA A 385 -6.91 4.23 -4.92
C ALA A 385 -6.00 4.69 -6.06
N GLN A 386 -5.64 5.98 -6.08
CA GLN A 386 -4.71 6.52 -7.07
C GLN A 386 -3.32 5.90 -6.95
N ILE A 387 -2.81 5.70 -5.72
CA ILE A 387 -1.53 5.03 -5.48
C ILE A 387 -1.54 3.59 -6.05
N GLY A 388 -2.58 2.80 -5.76
CA GLY A 388 -2.68 1.43 -6.28
C GLY A 388 -2.75 1.37 -7.81
N LYS A 389 -3.50 2.29 -8.44
CA LYS A 389 -3.53 2.43 -9.91
C LYS A 389 -2.13 2.77 -10.46
N ALA A 390 -1.44 3.73 -9.85
CA ALA A 390 -0.12 4.15 -10.26
C ALA A 390 0.92 3.02 -10.14
N PHE A 391 0.84 2.19 -9.10
CA PHE A 391 1.69 1.01 -8.98
C PHE A 391 1.43 0.01 -10.10
N ALA A 392 0.16 -0.21 -10.47
CA ALA A 392 -0.16 -1.11 -11.57
C ALA A 392 0.36 -0.58 -12.92
N GLU A 393 0.14 0.70 -13.20
CA GLU A 393 0.60 1.35 -14.44
C GLU A 393 2.13 1.35 -14.55
N ALA A 394 2.83 1.70 -13.46
CA ALA A 394 4.29 1.69 -13.44
C ALA A 394 4.84 0.28 -13.64
N LEU A 395 4.30 -0.72 -12.94
CA LEU A 395 4.79 -2.09 -13.04
C LEU A 395 4.55 -2.67 -14.44
N ALA A 396 3.35 -2.46 -15.02
CA ALA A 396 3.04 -2.90 -16.38
C ALA A 396 3.94 -2.23 -17.43
N ALA A 397 4.27 -0.94 -17.26
CA ALA A 397 5.21 -0.25 -18.12
C ALA A 397 6.63 -0.83 -17.99
N THR A 398 7.10 -1.08 -16.76
CA THR A 398 8.40 -1.72 -16.51
C THR A 398 8.47 -3.12 -17.13
N SER A 399 7.43 -3.93 -17.01
CA SER A 399 7.37 -5.27 -17.62
C SER A 399 7.53 -5.22 -19.14
N LYS A 400 6.94 -4.22 -19.82
CA LYS A 400 7.09 -4.05 -21.27
C LYS A 400 8.54 -3.73 -21.66
N THR A 401 9.23 -2.89 -20.89
CA THR A 401 10.64 -2.55 -21.13
C THR A 401 11.58 -3.74 -20.94
N VAL A 402 11.27 -4.66 -20.02
CA VAL A 402 12.11 -5.84 -19.73
C VAL A 402 11.99 -6.92 -20.81
N ASN A 403 10.84 -6.97 -21.48
CA ASN A 403 10.55 -7.93 -22.56
C ASN A 403 10.98 -7.42 -23.95
N GLN A 404 11.52 -6.21 -24.04
CA GLN A 404 12.18 -5.65 -25.23
C GLN A 404 13.70 -5.77 -25.06
#